data_AF-A0A1I2B2W7-F1
#
_entry.id   AF-A0A1I2B2W7-F1
#
_cell.length_a   1.000
_cell.length_b   1.000
_cell.length_c   1.000
_cell.angle_alpha   90.00
_cell.angle_beta   90.00
_cell.angle_gamma   90.00
#
_symmetry.space_group_name_H-M   'P 1'
#
loop_
_entity.id
_entity.type
_entity.pdbx_description
1 polymer ?
#
loop_
_entity_poly.entity_id
_entity_poly.type
_entity_poly.pdbx_seq_one_letter_code
_entity_poly.pdbx_strand_id
1 'polypeptide(L)'
;MSRWLAAFTVVLAIAIGGVGWLHWNHSTSNWTTSSVSSAKEVNDETEETQEETTSPAKKNKDKSDRDPRSVQDIVYPYAVKFERMNEKYKKELEGYLQAAEEEYYASLKTQDDAHQTIVDKYRKKADDLEDQLDNMHEKEIEELKHQLMEKEYEPSYAWEYEWEYESVKESSRLAFIRALINLRSFE
;
A
#
# COMPACT_ATOMS: atom_id res chain seq x y z
N MET A 1 -24.87 29.81 -38.40
CA MET A 1 -25.57 29.36 -37.18
C MET A 1 -25.50 27.84 -37.11
N SER A 2 -25.33 27.33 -35.89
CA SER A 2 -25.49 25.93 -35.47
C SER A 2 -24.35 24.94 -35.78
N ARG A 3 -23.45 24.87 -34.81
CA ARG A 3 -22.47 23.80 -34.57
C ARG A 3 -23.21 22.49 -34.25
N TRP A 4 -22.86 21.41 -34.92
CA TRP A 4 -23.19 20.06 -34.47
C TRP A 4 -22.10 19.59 -33.51
N LEU A 5 -22.54 19.24 -32.29
CA LEU A 5 -21.75 18.54 -31.28
C LEU A 5 -21.43 17.12 -31.79
N ALA A 6 -20.15 16.77 -31.78
CA ALA A 6 -19.72 15.37 -31.73
C ALA A 6 -18.97 15.18 -30.42
N ALA A 7 -19.66 14.59 -29.45
CA ALA A 7 -19.06 14.08 -28.23
C ALA A 7 -18.28 12.81 -28.60
N PHE A 8 -16.97 12.81 -28.38
CA PHE A 8 -16.17 11.58 -28.33
C PHE A 8 -15.71 11.39 -26.89
N THR A 9 -16.48 10.59 -26.16
CA THR A 9 -16.09 10.01 -24.89
C THR A 9 -15.05 8.92 -25.14
N VAL A 10 -13.81 9.14 -24.73
CA VAL A 10 -12.82 8.07 -24.59
C VAL A 10 -12.63 7.84 -23.10
N VAL A 11 -13.44 6.94 -22.55
CA VAL A 11 -13.22 6.36 -21.22
C VAL A 11 -12.11 5.33 -21.37
N LEU A 12 -10.87 5.73 -21.08
CA LEU A 12 -9.76 4.80 -20.96
C LEU A 12 -9.67 4.37 -19.49
N ALA A 13 -10.54 3.44 -19.09
CA ALA A 13 -10.43 2.74 -17.83
C ALA A 13 -9.26 1.76 -17.92
N ILE A 14 -8.07 2.19 -17.48
CA ILE A 14 -6.98 1.25 -17.18
C ILE A 14 -7.26 0.68 -15.79
N ALA A 15 -7.99 -0.44 -15.79
CA ALA A 15 -8.08 -1.31 -14.63
C ALA A 15 -6.72 -1.97 -14.39
N ILE A 16 -5.90 -1.35 -13.54
CA ILE A 16 -4.85 -2.06 -12.79
C ILE A 16 -5.34 -2.13 -11.34
N GLY A 17 -6.44 -2.85 -11.16
CA GLY A 17 -6.93 -3.30 -9.87
C GLY A 17 -6.95 -4.82 -9.93
N GLY A 18 -6.15 -5.48 -9.09
CA GLY A 18 -6.34 -6.92 -8.84
C GLY A 18 -5.14 -7.85 -9.01
N VAL A 19 -3.89 -7.40 -8.81
CA VAL A 19 -2.79 -8.38 -8.63
C VAL A 19 -2.64 -8.82 -7.16
N GLY A 20 -3.14 -8.04 -6.19
CA GLY A 20 -3.03 -8.38 -4.76
C GLY A 20 -4.01 -9.44 -4.25
N TRP A 21 -5.17 -9.63 -4.90
CA TRP A 21 -6.26 -10.43 -4.32
C TRP A 21 -6.14 -11.94 -4.53
N LEU A 22 -5.29 -12.40 -5.46
CA LEU A 22 -5.11 -13.84 -5.71
C LEU A 22 -4.07 -14.52 -4.81
N HIS A 23 -3.26 -13.76 -4.05
CA HIS A 23 -2.25 -14.36 -3.18
C HIS A 23 -2.72 -14.62 -1.75
N TRP A 24 -3.68 -13.83 -1.24
CA TRP A 24 -4.09 -13.98 0.17
C TRP A 24 -4.95 -15.23 0.41
N ASN A 25 -5.71 -15.69 -0.59
CA ASN A 25 -6.63 -16.81 -0.39
C ASN A 25 -5.98 -18.20 -0.59
N HIS A 26 -4.66 -18.28 -0.81
CA HIS A 26 -3.99 -19.55 -1.08
C HIS A 26 -2.49 -19.50 -0.77
N SER A 27 -2.10 -19.48 0.51
CA SER A 27 -0.76 -19.97 0.93
C SER A 27 -0.68 -20.27 2.43
N THR A 28 -1.30 -21.36 2.82
CA THR A 28 -0.72 -22.26 3.84
C THR A 28 -0.41 -23.59 3.15
N SER A 29 0.79 -23.74 2.57
CA SER A 29 1.56 -24.99 2.52
C SER A 29 2.75 -24.91 1.53
N ASN A 30 3.90 -25.41 2.02
CA ASN A 30 5.13 -25.74 1.30
C ASN A 30 6.21 -24.65 1.15
N TRP A 31 7.03 -24.58 2.20
CA TRP A 31 8.45 -24.24 2.12
C TRP A 31 9.17 -25.26 1.22
N THR A 32 9.81 -24.81 0.12
CA THR A 32 10.75 -25.45 -0.87
C THR A 32 10.39 -25.01 -2.31
N THR A 33 11.22 -24.51 -3.24
CA THR A 33 12.69 -24.48 -3.45
C THR A 33 13.06 -23.40 -4.50
N SER A 34 14.16 -22.68 -4.22
CA SER A 34 15.18 -22.01 -5.06
C SER A 34 14.86 -21.21 -6.34
N SER A 35 15.43 -20.00 -6.40
CA SER A 35 16.54 -19.70 -7.34
C SER A 35 17.24 -18.35 -7.03
N VAL A 36 18.38 -18.37 -6.36
CA VAL A 36 19.50 -17.44 -6.68
C VAL A 36 20.80 -18.22 -6.58
N SER A 37 21.45 -18.30 -7.74
CA SER A 37 22.77 -18.86 -8.00
C SER A 37 23.87 -18.10 -7.26
N SER A 38 24.66 -18.81 -6.46
CA SER A 38 26.06 -18.45 -6.20
C SER A 38 26.85 -19.74 -6.02
N ALA A 39 27.52 -20.19 -7.08
CA ALA A 39 28.57 -21.18 -7.00
C ALA A 39 29.91 -20.48 -6.77
N LYS A 40 30.53 -20.70 -5.60
CA LYS A 40 31.95 -21.06 -5.52
C LYS A 40 32.26 -21.73 -4.17
N GLU A 41 32.63 -23.01 -4.31
CA GLU A 41 33.43 -23.92 -3.47
C GLU A 41 34.40 -23.29 -2.42
N VAL A 42 34.86 -23.92 -1.33
CA VAL A 42 34.78 -25.26 -0.69
C VAL A 42 35.59 -25.21 0.64
N ASN A 43 35.26 -26.09 1.60
CA ASN A 43 36.04 -26.59 2.78
C ASN A 43 36.30 -25.62 3.96
N ASP A 44 36.40 -26.04 5.22
CA ASP A 44 36.62 -27.37 5.85
C ASP A 44 36.07 -27.39 7.29
N GLU A 45 35.95 -28.60 7.84
CA GLU A 45 35.54 -28.99 9.20
C GLU A 45 36.26 -28.26 10.35
N THR A 46 35.60 -28.03 11.51
CA THR A 46 36.17 -28.26 12.87
C THR A 46 35.07 -28.28 13.96
N GLU A 47 35.16 -29.27 14.86
CA GLU A 47 34.41 -29.45 16.12
C GLU A 47 34.87 -28.50 17.27
N GLU A 48 34.16 -28.62 18.42
CA GLU A 48 34.37 -28.05 19.78
C GLU A 48 33.67 -26.72 20.11
N THR A 49 33.09 -26.42 21.28
CA THR A 49 32.72 -27.13 22.54
C THR A 49 31.95 -26.09 23.42
N GLN A 50 31.01 -26.57 24.25
CA GLN A 50 30.39 -25.96 25.46
C GLN A 50 29.53 -24.68 25.38
N GLU A 51 28.28 -24.76 25.87
CA GLU A 51 27.99 -24.39 27.27
C GLU A 51 26.60 -24.89 27.72
N GLU A 52 26.58 -25.36 28.96
CA GLU A 52 25.45 -25.89 29.70
C GLU A 52 24.64 -24.71 30.27
N THR A 53 23.34 -24.61 30.00
CA THR A 53 22.46 -23.72 30.76
C THR A 53 21.14 -24.41 31.07
N THR A 54 20.97 -24.73 32.34
CA THR A 54 19.75 -25.22 32.99
C THR A 54 18.55 -24.31 32.68
N SER A 55 17.57 -24.85 31.97
CA SER A 55 16.27 -24.22 31.75
C SER A 55 15.32 -24.55 32.92
N PRO A 56 14.68 -23.57 33.58
CA PRO A 56 13.73 -23.87 34.64
C PRO A 56 12.39 -24.35 34.09
N ALA A 57 11.76 -25.24 34.86
CA ALA A 57 10.58 -26.01 34.53
C ALA A 57 9.39 -25.21 33.97
N LYS A 58 8.76 -25.78 32.93
CA LYS A 58 7.41 -25.44 32.44
C LYS A 58 6.41 -25.48 33.61
N LYS A 59 5.90 -24.31 34.01
CA LYS A 59 4.64 -24.20 34.74
C LYS A 59 3.50 -24.31 33.74
N ASN A 60 2.65 -25.31 33.96
CA ASN A 60 1.36 -25.50 33.29
C ASN A 60 0.55 -24.19 33.32
N LYS A 61 0.31 -23.57 32.14
CA LYS A 61 -0.80 -22.62 31.99
C LYS A 61 -2.07 -23.45 31.93
N ASP A 62 -2.89 -23.24 32.94
CA ASP A 62 -4.27 -23.67 33.03
C ASP A 62 -5.01 -23.29 31.74
N LYS A 63 -5.84 -24.21 31.23
CA LYS A 63 -6.58 -24.03 29.98
C LYS A 63 -7.61 -22.93 30.18
N SER A 64 -7.30 -21.73 29.71
CA SER A 64 -8.31 -20.71 29.46
C SER A 64 -9.21 -21.23 28.34
N ASP A 65 -10.53 -21.23 28.58
CA ASP A 65 -11.60 -21.31 27.58
C ASP A 65 -11.50 -20.12 26.61
N ARG A 66 -10.44 -20.08 25.80
CA ARG A 66 -10.25 -19.10 24.73
C ARG A 66 -10.61 -19.78 23.44
N ASP A 67 -11.76 -19.38 22.91
CA ASP A 67 -12.05 -19.52 21.49
C ASP A 67 -10.85 -18.93 20.72
N PRO A 68 -10.05 -19.75 20.01
CA PRO A 68 -8.82 -19.28 19.38
C PRO A 68 -9.23 -18.51 18.13
N ARG A 69 -9.51 -17.22 18.29
CA ARG A 69 -9.55 -16.30 17.14
C ARG A 69 -8.20 -16.38 16.46
N SER A 70 -8.21 -16.76 15.18
CA SER A 70 -7.02 -16.82 14.36
C SER A 70 -6.40 -15.42 14.24
N VAL A 71 -5.10 -15.35 13.91
CA VAL A 71 -4.44 -14.07 13.58
C VAL A 71 -5.25 -13.31 12.52
N GLN A 72 -5.83 -14.04 11.55
CA GLN A 72 -6.65 -13.46 10.50
C GLN A 72 -7.89 -12.74 11.04
N ASP A 73 -8.50 -13.22 12.12
CA ASP A 73 -9.68 -12.57 12.73
C ASP A 73 -9.33 -11.21 13.37
N ILE A 74 -8.05 -10.98 13.65
CA ILE A 74 -7.52 -9.71 14.17
C ILE A 74 -7.11 -8.80 13.01
N VAL A 75 -6.42 -9.33 12.00
CA VAL A 75 -5.87 -8.55 10.87
C VAL A 75 -6.95 -8.15 9.86
N TYR A 76 -7.91 -9.03 9.56
CA TYR A 76 -8.89 -8.83 8.49
C TYR A 76 -9.70 -7.52 8.60
N PRO A 77 -10.21 -7.11 9.78
CA PRO A 77 -10.90 -5.83 9.93
C PRO A 77 -10.05 -4.63 9.52
N TYR A 78 -8.74 -4.67 9.76
CA TYR A 78 -7.80 -3.60 9.37
C TYR A 78 -7.55 -3.58 7.88
N ALA A 79 -7.39 -4.75 7.25
CA ALA A 79 -7.28 -4.84 5.79
C ALA A 79 -8.50 -4.20 5.09
N VAL A 80 -9.72 -4.46 5.58
CA VAL A 80 -10.95 -3.85 5.05
C VAL A 80 -10.99 -2.33 5.29
N LYS A 81 -10.52 -1.85 6.45
CA LYS A 81 -10.41 -0.40 6.69
C LYS A 81 -9.41 0.25 5.72
N PHE A 82 -8.24 -0.38 5.52
CA PHE A 82 -7.22 0.10 4.61
C PHE A 82 -7.72 0.17 3.16
N GLU A 83 -8.44 -0.83 2.68
CA GLU A 83 -9.07 -0.81 1.35
C GLU A 83 -9.94 0.44 1.17
N ARG A 84 -10.80 0.75 2.16
CA ARG A 84 -11.67 1.93 2.11
C ARG A 84 -10.89 3.24 2.16
N MET A 85 -9.83 3.32 2.97
CA MET A 85 -8.96 4.50 3.02
C MET A 85 -8.26 4.71 1.67
N ASN A 86 -7.78 3.63 1.06
CA ASN A 86 -7.13 3.64 -0.25
C ASN A 86 -8.08 4.06 -1.38
N GLU A 87 -9.30 3.51 -1.42
CA GLU A 87 -10.33 3.90 -2.39
C GLU A 87 -10.62 5.41 -2.30
N LYS A 88 -10.75 5.92 -1.08
CA LYS A 88 -10.97 7.35 -0.85
C LYS A 88 -9.78 8.18 -1.32
N TYR A 89 -8.56 7.79 -0.95
CA TYR A 89 -7.32 8.46 -1.34
C TYR A 89 -7.18 8.55 -2.88
N LYS A 90 -7.36 7.43 -3.57
CA LYS A 90 -7.30 7.38 -5.04
C LYS A 90 -8.35 8.27 -5.69
N LYS A 91 -9.58 8.24 -5.18
CA LYS A 91 -10.67 9.10 -5.67
C LYS A 91 -10.37 10.60 -5.49
N GLU A 92 -9.73 10.98 -4.38
CA GLU A 92 -9.33 12.37 -4.17
C GLU A 92 -8.19 12.78 -5.11
N LEU A 93 -7.20 11.91 -5.36
CA LEU A 93 -6.17 12.14 -6.37
C LEU A 93 -6.76 12.29 -7.79
N GLU A 94 -7.71 11.46 -8.17
CA GLU A 94 -8.45 11.59 -9.44
C GLU A 94 -9.17 12.93 -9.54
N GLY A 95 -9.82 13.37 -8.46
CA GLY A 95 -10.46 14.69 -8.40
C GLY A 95 -9.46 15.84 -8.55
N TYR A 96 -8.26 15.72 -7.97
CA TYR A 96 -7.19 16.70 -8.16
C TYR A 96 -6.67 16.72 -9.60
N LEU A 97 -6.53 15.57 -10.24
CA LEU A 97 -6.10 15.49 -11.64
C LEU A 97 -7.14 16.13 -12.57
N GLN A 98 -8.42 15.81 -12.39
CA GLN A 98 -9.50 16.41 -13.18
C GLN A 98 -9.52 17.94 -13.02
N ALA A 99 -9.39 18.44 -11.79
CA ALA A 99 -9.33 19.87 -11.54
C ALA A 99 -8.08 20.53 -12.16
N ALA A 100 -6.94 19.83 -12.20
CA ALA A 100 -5.73 20.29 -12.87
C ALA A 100 -5.91 20.37 -14.40
N GLU A 101 -6.55 19.37 -15.00
CA GLU A 101 -6.91 19.37 -16.43
C GLU A 101 -7.81 20.56 -16.79
N GLU A 102 -8.89 20.76 -16.03
CA GLU A 102 -9.83 21.87 -16.24
C GLU A 102 -9.14 23.24 -16.15
N GLU A 103 -8.26 23.43 -15.15
CA GLU A 103 -7.49 24.66 -14.96
C GLU A 103 -6.48 24.88 -16.11
N TYR A 104 -5.84 23.81 -16.58
CA TYR A 104 -4.91 23.87 -17.71
C TYR A 104 -5.61 24.25 -19.03
N TYR A 105 -6.75 23.63 -19.35
CA TYR A 105 -7.51 23.99 -20.54
C TYR A 105 -8.09 25.42 -20.47
N ALA A 106 -8.35 25.93 -19.26
CA ALA A 106 -8.74 27.32 -19.08
C ALA A 106 -7.56 28.29 -19.35
N SER A 107 -6.34 27.96 -18.91
CA SER A 107 -5.16 28.82 -19.12
C SER A 107 -4.69 28.86 -20.58
N LEU A 108 -4.90 27.79 -21.36
CA LEU A 108 -4.61 27.78 -22.80
C LEU A 108 -5.42 28.85 -23.56
N LYS A 109 -6.64 29.16 -23.11
CA LYS A 109 -7.48 30.21 -23.72
C LYS A 109 -6.97 31.61 -23.43
N THR A 110 -6.20 31.79 -22.37
CA THR A 110 -5.67 33.09 -21.93
C THR A 110 -4.22 33.34 -22.36
N GLN A 111 -3.59 32.38 -23.06
CA GLN A 111 -2.17 32.41 -23.48
C GLN A 111 -1.18 32.60 -22.31
N ASP A 112 -1.54 32.14 -21.11
CA ASP A 112 -0.68 32.22 -19.94
C ASP A 112 0.09 30.91 -19.79
N ASP A 113 1.41 30.97 -19.56
CA ASP A 113 2.25 29.79 -19.31
C ASP A 113 2.07 29.32 -17.86
N ALA A 114 0.87 28.83 -17.56
CA ALA A 114 0.46 28.44 -16.22
C ALA A 114 0.78 26.98 -15.87
N HIS A 115 1.36 26.21 -16.79
CA HIS A 115 1.51 24.75 -16.63
C HIS A 115 2.29 24.40 -15.36
N GLN A 116 3.46 25.01 -15.15
CA GLN A 116 4.28 24.72 -13.96
C GLN A 116 3.54 25.10 -12.66
N THR A 117 2.83 26.23 -12.64
CA THR A 117 2.06 26.67 -11.48
C THR A 117 0.92 25.70 -11.15
N ILE A 118 0.24 25.15 -12.17
CA ILE A 118 -0.80 24.14 -11.99
C ILE A 118 -0.17 22.85 -11.44
N VAL A 119 0.92 22.37 -12.03
CA VAL A 119 1.63 21.16 -11.55
C VAL A 119 2.05 21.32 -10.09
N ASP A 120 2.69 22.43 -9.72
CA ASP A 120 3.15 22.68 -8.36
C ASP A 120 1.98 22.74 -7.36
N LYS A 121 0.88 23.39 -7.74
CA LYS A 121 -0.33 23.51 -6.93
C LYS A 121 -0.95 22.14 -6.62
N TYR A 122 -1.13 21.29 -7.62
CA TYR A 122 -1.79 19.99 -7.45
C TYR A 122 -0.85 18.93 -6.88
N ARG A 123 0.46 19.04 -7.12
CA ARG A 123 1.45 18.24 -6.39
C ARG A 123 1.39 18.52 -4.89
N LYS A 124 1.37 19.79 -4.49
CA LYS A 124 1.26 20.16 -3.07
C LYS A 124 -0.01 19.60 -2.42
N LYS A 125 -1.15 19.68 -3.11
CA LYS A 125 -2.41 19.08 -2.61
C LYS A 125 -2.33 17.57 -2.42
N ALA A 126 -1.63 16.87 -3.32
CA ALA A 126 -1.42 15.43 -3.19
C ALA A 126 -0.46 15.09 -2.03
N ASP A 127 0.60 15.89 -1.83
CA ASP A 127 1.49 15.73 -0.68
C ASP A 127 0.71 15.95 0.65
N ASP A 128 -0.12 17.01 0.75
CA ASP A 128 -0.96 17.28 1.92
C ASP A 128 -1.98 16.14 2.20
N LEU A 129 -2.46 15.48 1.14
CA LEU A 129 -3.38 14.34 1.23
C LEU A 129 -2.64 13.07 1.68
N GLU A 130 -1.43 12.85 1.20
CA GLU A 130 -0.55 11.75 1.59
C GLU A 130 -0.18 11.84 3.08
N ASP A 131 0.14 13.04 3.58
CA ASP A 131 0.39 13.28 5.01
C ASP A 131 -0.82 12.89 5.86
N GLN A 132 -2.05 13.17 5.41
CA GLN A 132 -3.26 12.75 6.13
C GLN A 132 -3.43 11.23 6.13
N LEU A 133 -3.11 10.59 5.01
CA LEU A 133 -3.16 9.14 4.87
C LEU A 133 -2.13 8.47 5.81
N ASP A 134 -0.89 8.98 5.85
CA ASP A 134 0.19 8.49 6.73
C ASP A 134 -0.23 8.59 8.21
N ASN A 135 -0.80 9.73 8.63
CA ASN A 135 -1.29 9.91 9.99
C ASN A 135 -2.44 8.96 10.37
N MET A 136 -3.29 8.57 9.42
CA MET A 136 -4.35 7.59 9.66
C MET A 136 -3.77 6.18 9.72
N HIS A 137 -2.84 5.86 8.82
CA HIS A 137 -2.16 4.57 8.80
C HIS A 137 -1.39 4.30 10.09
N GLU A 138 -0.60 5.27 10.57
CA GLU A 138 0.19 5.16 11.80
C GLU A 138 -0.68 4.75 13.01
N LYS A 139 -1.85 5.38 13.15
CA LYS A 139 -2.80 5.03 14.23
C LYS A 139 -3.35 3.61 14.09
N GLU A 140 -3.72 3.23 12.88
CA GLU A 140 -4.30 1.91 12.61
C GLU A 140 -3.26 0.79 12.80
N ILE A 141 -2.01 1.00 12.39
CA ILE A 141 -0.95 0.01 12.57
C ILE A 141 -0.55 -0.14 14.05
N GLU A 142 -0.50 0.95 14.81
CA GLU A 142 -0.27 0.89 16.25
C GLU A 142 -1.39 0.13 16.96
N GLU A 143 -2.65 0.40 16.60
CA GLU A 143 -3.80 -0.31 17.16
C GLU A 143 -3.78 -1.80 16.81
N LEU A 144 -3.45 -2.16 15.56
CA LEU A 144 -3.32 -3.55 15.13
C LEU A 144 -2.22 -4.27 15.91
N LYS A 145 -1.03 -3.66 16.04
CA LYS A 145 0.07 -4.21 16.84
C LYS A 145 -0.34 -4.39 18.30
N HIS A 146 -1.08 -3.44 18.86
CA HIS A 146 -1.61 -3.57 20.21
C HIS A 146 -2.58 -4.74 20.36
N GLN A 147 -3.56 -4.89 19.45
CA GLN A 147 -4.52 -5.99 19.48
C GLN A 147 -3.84 -7.36 19.31
N LEU A 148 -2.80 -7.45 18.47
CA LEU A 148 -2.00 -8.68 18.34
C LEU A 148 -1.36 -9.05 19.68
N MET A 149 -0.71 -8.09 20.36
CA MET A 149 -0.09 -8.32 21.67
C MET A 149 -1.10 -8.72 22.75
N GLU A 150 -2.27 -8.06 22.81
CA GLU A 150 -3.34 -8.40 23.77
C GLU A 150 -3.83 -9.86 23.62
N LYS A 151 -3.72 -10.41 22.41
CA LYS A 151 -4.07 -11.79 22.08
C LYS A 151 -2.88 -12.76 22.12
N GLU A 152 -1.75 -12.32 22.68
CA GLU A 152 -0.50 -13.10 22.78
C GLU A 152 0.10 -13.49 21.40
N TYR A 153 -0.20 -12.72 20.35
CA TYR A 153 0.45 -12.81 19.04
C TYR A 153 1.61 -11.82 18.90
N GLU A 154 2.55 -12.14 18.01
CA GLU A 154 3.67 -11.25 17.69
C GLU A 154 3.20 -10.01 16.88
N PRO A 155 3.69 -8.80 17.17
CA PRO A 155 3.39 -7.61 16.36
C PRO A 155 3.80 -7.72 14.89
N SER A 156 4.75 -8.61 14.56
CA SER A 156 5.24 -8.88 13.21
C SER A 156 4.15 -9.38 12.26
N TYR A 157 3.05 -9.94 12.78
CA TYR A 157 1.88 -10.31 11.97
C TYR A 157 1.18 -9.11 11.31
N ALA A 158 1.51 -7.88 11.68
CA ALA A 158 1.03 -6.67 11.02
C ALA A 158 1.84 -6.27 9.77
N TRP A 159 2.94 -6.98 9.47
CA TRP A 159 3.85 -6.65 8.37
C TRP A 159 3.16 -6.58 6.99
N GLU A 160 2.28 -7.53 6.69
CA GLU A 160 1.59 -7.55 5.37
C GLU A 160 0.76 -6.29 5.16
N TYR A 161 0.12 -5.78 6.22
CA TYR A 161 -0.63 -4.54 6.19
C TYR A 161 0.27 -3.32 5.97
N GLU A 162 1.43 -3.23 6.65
CA GLU A 162 2.42 -2.16 6.44
C GLU A 162 2.98 -2.16 5.01
N TRP A 163 3.29 -3.36 4.50
CA TRP A 163 3.84 -3.51 3.16
C TRP A 163 2.84 -3.10 2.08
N GLU A 164 1.58 -3.55 2.20
CA GLU A 164 0.55 -3.20 1.23
C GLU A 164 0.26 -1.70 1.23
N TYR A 165 0.26 -1.08 2.42
CA TYR A 165 0.14 0.36 2.57
C TYR A 165 1.19 1.14 1.77
N GLU A 166 2.47 0.86 2.02
CA GLU A 166 3.57 1.55 1.35
C GLU A 166 3.58 1.31 -0.17
N SER A 167 3.26 0.09 -0.61
CA SER A 167 3.17 -0.24 -2.04
C SER A 167 2.08 0.56 -2.75
N VAL A 168 0.91 0.66 -2.14
CA VAL A 168 -0.24 1.39 -2.69
C VAL A 168 0.01 2.89 -2.71
N LYS A 169 0.58 3.45 -1.63
CA LYS A 169 0.93 4.87 -1.53
C LYS A 169 1.87 5.27 -2.66
N GLU A 170 3.00 4.58 -2.78
CA GLU A 170 4.02 4.86 -3.78
C GLU A 170 3.48 4.73 -5.22
N SER A 171 2.77 3.64 -5.51
CA SER A 171 2.23 3.41 -6.85
C SER A 171 1.19 4.46 -7.26
N SER A 172 0.33 4.88 -6.34
CA SER A 172 -0.69 5.90 -6.58
C SER A 172 -0.07 7.28 -6.77
N ARG A 173 0.93 7.63 -5.96
CA ARG A 173 1.68 8.89 -6.07
C ARG A 173 2.39 9.01 -7.41
N LEU A 174 3.12 7.97 -7.81
CA LEU A 174 3.84 7.94 -9.10
C LEU A 174 2.88 8.05 -10.29
N ALA A 175 1.73 7.37 -10.25
CA ALA A 175 0.72 7.47 -11.28
C ALA A 175 0.19 8.90 -11.41
N PHE A 176 -0.14 9.54 -10.28
CA PHE A 176 -0.63 10.91 -10.24
C PHE A 176 0.39 11.93 -10.76
N ILE A 177 1.65 11.87 -10.29
CA ILE A 177 2.71 12.78 -10.74
C ILE A 177 2.95 12.65 -12.25
N ARG A 178 2.98 11.42 -12.78
CA ARG A 178 3.12 11.20 -14.23
C ARG A 178 1.95 11.82 -15.00
N ALA A 179 0.72 11.67 -14.52
CA ALA A 179 -0.44 12.25 -15.15
C ALA A 179 -0.39 13.80 -15.15
N LEU A 180 0.00 14.41 -14.03
CA LEU A 180 0.17 15.87 -13.93
C LEU A 180 1.22 16.43 -14.90
N ILE A 181 2.39 15.79 -14.99
CA ILE A 181 3.46 16.23 -15.92
C ILE A 181 3.00 16.09 -17.38
N ASN A 182 2.19 15.06 -17.66
CA ASN A 182 1.70 14.78 -19.01
C ASN A 182 0.49 15.63 -19.42
N LEU A 183 0.02 16.59 -18.61
CA LEU A 183 -1.08 17.48 -18.99
C LEU A 183 -0.83 18.20 -20.33
N ARG A 184 0.44 18.52 -20.64
CA ARG A 184 0.83 19.15 -21.91
C ARG A 184 0.81 18.21 -23.12
N SER A 185 0.80 16.89 -22.90
CA SER A 185 0.86 15.90 -23.98
C SER A 185 -0.50 15.56 -24.61
N PHE A 186 -1.58 16.17 -24.13
CA PHE A 186 -2.93 16.01 -24.68
C PHE A 186 -3.26 16.99 -25.84
N GLU A 187 -2.25 17.65 -26.42
CA GLU A 187 -2.37 18.48 -27.64
C GLU A 187 -2.54 17.67 -28.94
#